data_AF-W4FYM9-F1
#
_entry.id   AF-W4FYM9-F1
#
_cell.length_a   1.000
_cell.length_b   1.000
_cell.length_c   1.000
_cell.angle_alpha   90.00
_cell.angle_beta   90.00
_cell.angle_gamma   90.00
#
_symmetry.space_group_name_H-M   'P 1'
#
loop_
_entity.id
_entity.type
_entity.pdbx_description
1 polymer ?
#
loop_
_entity_poly.entity_id
_entity_poly.type
_entity_poly.pdbx_seq_one_letter_code
_entity_poly.pdbx_strand_id
1 'polypeptide(L)'
;MSTINNNKQVAYNTEDRQWDARINVQDDAYLQSIIDNIVLENARGKFKYILIGGVEVGTRPNQTEYQVKHIHVAAIFHNRESKASILKNWDVIEGNGYYLVPRNRDLPYQGWKDHHTKEFSKVSSDKKDWILFEEGELPKDQGQGIKRKGPVLRSESEKKMKTDEVIIDMRRMIEEGKADEAFETYPRNYMIYGERIKSMVHQKKKAFFGKHTDPHLYLHGFPGTGKTSLLQFIYGNYYKKNLENRFWDLYDEEVHTHVMLEDLDSLVLDRLGVQFIKTICDEAGFAIDQKYKAPQLTRATILVTSNQDIDQLINCCDEVKLIESTKAALKRRFYQLRVDQLQRLLGLKLIPAYDRKMLKKAGNEDPSKLYMDYDYIQDCPTGLPIKTPEYYRQVIKDKYYQ
;
A
#
# COMPACT_ATOMS: atom_id res chain seq x y z
N MET A 1 -38.77 12.06 27.20
CA MET A 1 -39.94 12.32 26.34
C MET A 1 -39.53 13.38 25.32
N SER A 2 -39.25 12.97 24.07
CA SER A 2 -39.04 13.90 22.96
C SER A 2 -39.91 13.44 21.79
N THR A 3 -41.00 14.15 21.59
CA THR A 3 -41.96 14.01 20.50
C THR A 3 -41.25 14.37 19.19
N ILE A 4 -40.83 13.37 18.40
CA ILE A 4 -40.37 13.61 17.02
C ILE A 4 -41.63 13.65 16.14
N ASN A 5 -42.25 14.82 16.08
CA ASN A 5 -43.09 15.21 14.97
C ASN A 5 -42.16 15.51 13.79
N ASN A 6 -42.20 14.72 12.73
CA ASN A 6 -41.56 15.05 11.46
C ASN A 6 -42.44 14.54 10.30
N ASN A 7 -43.56 15.21 10.08
CA ASN A 7 -44.17 15.24 8.74
C ASN A 7 -43.24 16.05 7.82
N LYS A 8 -42.13 15.44 7.41
CA LYS A 8 -41.25 15.98 6.37
C LYS A 8 -41.91 15.79 5.02
N GLN A 9 -42.94 16.57 4.72
CA GLN A 9 -43.42 16.67 3.34
C GLN A 9 -42.41 17.49 2.51
N VAL A 10 -42.00 16.96 1.37
CA VAL A 10 -41.15 17.66 0.42
C VAL A 10 -42.01 18.39 -0.63
N ALA A 11 -41.46 19.44 -1.24
CA ALA A 11 -42.14 20.26 -2.25
C ALA A 11 -42.42 19.46 -3.53
N TYR A 12 -43.48 19.81 -4.27
CA TYR A 12 -43.92 19.12 -5.49
C TYR A 12 -42.87 19.07 -6.61
N ASN A 13 -42.00 20.07 -6.67
CA ASN A 13 -40.89 20.15 -7.62
C ASN A 13 -39.63 19.40 -7.18
N THR A 14 -39.66 18.71 -6.02
CA THR A 14 -38.52 17.90 -5.56
C THR A 14 -38.34 16.72 -6.50
N GLU A 15 -37.13 16.55 -7.02
CA GLU A 15 -36.75 15.47 -7.93
C GLU A 15 -35.68 14.57 -7.30
N ASP A 16 -35.93 13.26 -7.31
CA ASP A 16 -34.94 12.25 -6.93
C ASP A 16 -35.13 10.99 -7.81
N ARG A 17 -34.17 10.08 -7.75
CA ARG A 17 -34.27 8.74 -8.36
C ARG A 17 -34.80 7.71 -7.37
N GLN A 18 -34.72 7.94 -6.07
CA GLN A 18 -35.12 6.97 -5.04
C GLN A 18 -36.21 7.56 -4.17
N TRP A 19 -37.39 6.94 -4.17
CA TRP A 19 -38.56 7.44 -3.47
C TRP A 19 -39.11 6.38 -2.54
N ASP A 20 -39.42 6.81 -1.31
CA ASP A 20 -40.10 6.05 -0.28
C ASP A 20 -41.51 6.63 -0.12
N ALA A 21 -42.52 5.79 -0.31
CA ALA A 21 -43.91 6.22 -0.26
C ALA A 21 -44.72 5.38 0.73
N ARG A 22 -45.70 6.03 1.34
CA ARG A 22 -46.81 5.39 2.04
C ARG A 22 -48.10 6.02 1.54
N ILE A 23 -49.01 5.22 1.01
CA ILE A 23 -50.25 5.69 0.41
C ILE A 23 -51.40 5.08 1.18
N ASN A 24 -52.29 5.92 1.71
CA ASN A 24 -53.50 5.43 2.36
C ASN A 24 -54.49 4.93 1.31
N VAL A 25 -55.13 3.81 1.60
CA VAL A 25 -55.98 3.08 0.68
C VAL A 25 -57.36 2.95 1.32
N GLN A 26 -58.37 3.58 0.72
CA GLN A 26 -59.72 3.62 1.28
C GLN A 26 -60.51 2.34 0.96
N ASP A 27 -60.36 1.83 -0.26
CA ASP A 27 -61.02 0.62 -0.75
C ASP A 27 -60.10 -0.17 -1.70
N ASP A 28 -60.52 -1.40 -1.99
CA ASP A 28 -59.73 -2.34 -2.80
C ASP A 28 -59.70 -1.95 -4.29
N ALA A 29 -60.68 -1.18 -4.78
CA ALA A 29 -60.70 -0.69 -6.16
C ALA A 29 -59.63 0.39 -6.38
N TYR A 30 -59.46 1.29 -5.42
CA TYR A 30 -58.41 2.29 -5.41
C TYR A 30 -57.02 1.66 -5.25
N LEU A 31 -56.90 0.63 -4.39
CA LEU A 31 -55.68 -0.17 -4.29
C LEU A 31 -55.27 -0.72 -5.65
N GLN A 32 -56.22 -1.35 -6.35
CA GLN A 32 -55.96 -1.97 -7.64
C GLN A 32 -55.58 -0.91 -8.68
N SER A 33 -56.25 0.24 -8.71
CA SER A 33 -55.90 1.36 -9.60
C SER A 33 -54.46 1.82 -9.42
N ILE A 34 -54.01 1.99 -8.16
CA ILE A 34 -52.62 2.37 -7.88
C ILE A 34 -51.64 1.30 -8.39
N ILE A 35 -51.92 0.02 -8.13
CA ILE A 35 -51.06 -1.08 -8.57
C ILE A 35 -50.99 -1.11 -10.10
N ASP A 36 -52.13 -1.04 -10.79
CA ASP A 36 -52.22 -1.08 -12.24
C ASP A 36 -51.44 0.08 -12.89
N ASN A 37 -51.54 1.29 -12.32
CA ASN A 37 -50.80 2.45 -12.78
C ASN A 37 -49.29 2.32 -12.59
N ILE A 38 -48.84 1.78 -11.45
CA ILE A 38 -47.42 1.51 -11.20
C ILE A 38 -46.90 0.41 -12.14
N VAL A 39 -47.67 -0.66 -12.35
CA VAL A 39 -47.33 -1.73 -13.30
C VAL A 39 -47.23 -1.19 -14.72
N LEU A 40 -48.14 -0.29 -15.13
CA LEU A 40 -48.11 0.37 -16.43
C LEU A 40 -46.87 1.27 -16.59
N GLU A 41 -46.48 2.00 -15.55
CA GLU A 41 -45.22 2.75 -15.54
C GLU A 41 -43.99 1.84 -15.62
N ASN A 42 -44.04 0.67 -14.96
CA ASN A 42 -42.97 -0.31 -15.04
C ASN A 42 -42.83 -0.90 -16.44
N ALA A 43 -43.95 -1.23 -17.10
CA ALA A 43 -43.98 -1.70 -18.48
C ALA A 43 -43.41 -0.67 -19.48
N ARG A 44 -43.44 0.63 -19.13
CA ARG A 44 -42.80 1.71 -19.89
C ARG A 44 -41.29 1.84 -19.63
N GLY A 45 -40.71 0.98 -18.78
CA GLY A 45 -39.29 0.94 -18.49
C GLY A 45 -38.79 2.07 -17.57
N LYS A 46 -39.67 2.65 -16.74
CA LYS A 46 -39.29 3.78 -15.87
C LYS A 46 -38.47 3.35 -14.65
N PHE A 47 -38.73 2.17 -14.10
CA PHE A 47 -38.11 1.71 -12.87
C PHE A 47 -36.88 0.86 -13.14
N LYS A 48 -35.83 1.12 -12.35
CA LYS A 48 -34.73 0.20 -12.13
C LYS A 48 -35.11 -0.89 -11.11
N TYR A 49 -35.92 -0.52 -10.11
CA TYR A 49 -36.46 -1.42 -9.10
C TYR A 49 -37.74 -0.80 -8.53
N ILE A 50 -38.77 -1.61 -8.33
CA ILE A 50 -40.03 -1.21 -7.71
C ILE A 50 -40.54 -2.33 -6.79
N LEU A 51 -41.01 -1.95 -5.60
CA LEU A 51 -41.63 -2.85 -4.64
C LEU A 51 -42.86 -2.19 -4.03
N ILE A 52 -43.99 -2.89 -4.12
CA ILE A 52 -45.24 -2.57 -3.43
C ILE A 52 -45.44 -3.61 -2.32
N GLY A 53 -45.35 -3.16 -1.07
CA GLY A 53 -45.61 -4.00 0.10
C GLY A 53 -47.10 -4.31 0.26
N GLY A 54 -47.39 -5.40 0.95
CA GLY A 54 -48.74 -5.81 1.35
C GLY A 54 -49.46 -4.75 2.17
N VAL A 55 -50.80 -4.80 2.18
CA VAL A 55 -51.64 -3.84 2.90
C VAL A 55 -51.36 -3.90 4.41
N GLU A 56 -51.11 -2.74 5.00
CA GLU A 56 -50.89 -2.53 6.43
C GLU A 56 -52.02 -1.70 7.04
N VAL A 57 -52.23 -1.84 8.35
CA VAL A 57 -53.19 -1.03 9.13
C VAL A 57 -52.45 -0.22 10.18
N GLY A 58 -52.79 1.06 10.33
CA GLY A 58 -52.20 1.92 11.35
C GLY A 58 -52.46 1.43 12.78
N THR A 59 -51.39 1.15 13.53
CA THR A 59 -51.47 0.51 14.86
C THR A 59 -51.37 1.47 16.05
N ARG A 60 -51.17 2.78 15.82
CA ARG A 60 -50.94 3.78 16.88
C ARG A 60 -52.19 4.61 17.18
N PRO A 61 -52.83 4.46 18.37
CA PRO A 61 -54.11 5.12 18.70
C PRO A 61 -54.04 6.65 18.72
N ASN A 62 -52.87 7.22 19.01
CA ASN A 62 -52.67 8.66 19.15
C ASN A 62 -52.34 9.36 17.81
N GLN A 63 -52.42 8.65 16.68
CA GLN A 63 -52.18 9.19 15.35
C GLN A 63 -53.48 9.21 14.55
N THR A 64 -53.66 10.22 13.70
CA THR A 64 -54.85 10.39 12.83
C THR A 64 -55.05 9.26 11.83
N GLU A 65 -54.02 8.42 11.64
CA GLU A 65 -54.00 7.29 10.71
C GLU A 65 -54.25 5.94 11.41
N TYR A 66 -54.68 5.96 12.69
CA TYR A 66 -55.06 4.74 13.41
C TYR A 66 -56.18 4.00 12.67
N GLN A 67 -56.02 2.70 12.50
CA GLN A 67 -56.92 1.82 11.75
C GLN A 67 -57.07 2.12 10.24
N VAL A 68 -56.31 3.07 9.69
CA VAL A 68 -56.32 3.35 8.25
C VAL A 68 -55.45 2.36 7.50
N LYS A 69 -56.01 1.72 6.46
CA LYS A 69 -55.29 0.84 5.54
C LYS A 69 -54.33 1.66 4.68
N HIS A 70 -53.12 1.16 4.49
CA HIS A 70 -52.11 1.80 3.65
C HIS A 70 -51.14 0.79 3.07
N ILE A 71 -50.46 1.18 2.00
CA ILE A 71 -49.35 0.43 1.40
C ILE A 71 -48.07 1.23 1.50
N HIS A 72 -46.95 0.53 1.51
CA HIS A 72 -45.62 1.11 1.40
C HIS A 72 -45.04 0.78 0.03
N VAL A 73 -44.48 1.79 -0.64
CA VAL A 73 -43.89 1.64 -1.98
C VAL A 73 -42.44 2.12 -1.97
N ALA A 74 -41.54 1.26 -2.41
CA ALA A 74 -40.13 1.54 -2.57
C ALA A 74 -39.78 1.58 -4.07
N ALA A 75 -39.46 2.76 -4.59
CA ALA A 75 -39.23 2.98 -6.02
C ALA A 75 -37.84 3.53 -6.32
N ILE A 76 -37.17 2.94 -7.31
CA ILE A 76 -35.91 3.42 -7.90
C ILE A 76 -36.12 3.63 -9.39
N PHE A 77 -36.04 4.88 -9.84
CA PHE A 77 -36.20 5.27 -11.24
C PHE A 77 -34.85 5.30 -11.97
N HIS A 78 -34.87 5.03 -13.29
CA HIS A 78 -33.70 5.22 -14.15
C HIS A 78 -33.29 6.70 -14.25
N ASN A 79 -34.28 7.58 -14.42
CA ASN A 79 -34.12 9.03 -14.47
C ASN A 79 -34.65 9.68 -13.18
N ARG A 80 -34.29 10.95 -12.93
CA ARG A 80 -34.90 11.67 -11.81
C ARG A 80 -36.37 11.90 -12.13
N GLU A 81 -37.24 11.67 -11.15
CA GLU A 81 -38.68 11.90 -11.26
C GLU A 81 -39.11 12.83 -10.13
N SER A 82 -40.04 13.74 -10.44
CA SER A 82 -40.54 14.72 -9.49
C SER A 82 -41.69 14.15 -8.66
N LYS A 83 -41.86 14.64 -7.43
CA LYS A 83 -43.01 14.30 -6.57
C LYS A 83 -44.35 14.47 -7.32
N ALA A 84 -44.52 15.58 -8.04
CA ALA A 84 -45.74 15.85 -8.81
C ALA A 84 -45.98 14.82 -9.94
N SER A 85 -44.93 14.40 -10.64
CA SER A 85 -45.02 13.37 -11.69
C SER A 85 -45.49 12.04 -11.11
N ILE A 86 -44.91 11.64 -9.97
CA ILE A 86 -45.26 10.39 -9.28
C ILE A 86 -46.72 10.40 -8.84
N LEU A 87 -47.18 11.45 -8.15
CA LEU A 87 -48.56 11.54 -7.68
C LEU A 87 -49.57 11.51 -8.83
N LYS A 88 -49.27 12.20 -9.93
CA LYS A 88 -50.12 12.23 -11.11
C LYS A 88 -50.16 10.89 -11.84
N ASN A 89 -49.01 10.24 -12.06
CA ASN A 89 -48.94 9.02 -12.86
C ASN A 89 -49.43 7.79 -12.10
N TRP A 90 -49.31 7.77 -10.77
CA TRP A 90 -49.85 6.70 -9.92
C TRP A 90 -51.30 6.95 -9.49
N ASP A 91 -51.89 8.08 -9.92
CA ASP A 91 -53.24 8.52 -9.59
C ASP A 91 -53.50 8.60 -8.07
N VAL A 92 -52.54 9.16 -7.33
CA VAL A 92 -52.64 9.29 -5.87
C VAL A 92 -53.59 10.42 -5.51
N ILE A 93 -54.73 10.07 -4.91
CA ILE A 93 -55.71 11.02 -4.37
C ILE A 93 -55.15 11.64 -3.10
N GLU A 94 -54.72 12.90 -3.20
CA GLU A 94 -54.06 13.61 -2.10
C GLU A 94 -54.95 13.76 -0.85
N GLY A 95 -56.27 13.82 -1.04
CA GLY A 95 -57.26 13.89 0.04
C GLY A 95 -57.31 12.66 0.95
N ASN A 96 -56.81 11.50 0.50
CA ASN A 96 -56.78 10.26 1.27
C ASN A 96 -55.61 10.20 2.27
N GLY A 97 -54.64 11.11 2.15
CA GLY A 97 -53.41 11.13 2.92
C GLY A 97 -52.32 10.24 2.33
N TYR A 98 -51.12 10.79 2.21
CA TYR A 98 -49.95 10.07 1.72
C TYR A 98 -48.66 10.66 2.31
N TYR A 99 -47.62 9.85 2.25
CA TYR A 99 -46.23 10.22 2.50
C TYR A 99 -45.43 9.87 1.25
N LEU A 100 -44.67 10.81 0.73
CA LEU A 100 -43.81 10.60 -0.43
C LEU A 100 -42.58 11.48 -0.29
N VAL A 101 -41.42 10.86 -0.05
CA VAL A 101 -40.15 11.55 0.16
C VAL A 101 -39.00 10.81 -0.52
N PRO A 102 -37.88 11.49 -0.80
CA PRO A 102 -36.66 10.81 -1.19
C PRO A 102 -36.20 9.83 -0.11
N ARG A 103 -35.76 8.64 -0.53
CA ARG A 103 -35.25 7.61 0.38
C ARG A 103 -34.08 8.14 1.21
N ASN A 104 -34.04 7.79 2.50
CA ASN A 104 -32.86 8.03 3.32
C ASN A 104 -31.69 7.15 2.86
N ARG A 105 -30.65 7.77 2.28
CA ARG A 105 -29.49 7.09 1.72
C ARG A 105 -28.50 6.57 2.77
N ASP A 106 -28.64 6.99 4.03
CA ASP A 106 -27.80 6.50 5.14
C ASP A 106 -28.15 5.06 5.58
N LEU A 107 -29.30 4.55 5.14
CA LEU A 107 -29.76 3.19 5.42
C LEU A 107 -29.42 2.26 4.23
N PRO A 108 -29.27 0.94 4.45
CA PRO A 108 -29.03 -0.03 3.39
C PRO A 108 -30.30 -0.29 2.54
N TYR A 109 -30.12 -0.63 1.26
CA TYR A 109 -31.19 -1.05 0.34
C TYR A 109 -31.85 -2.32 0.83
N GLN A 110 -31.08 -3.29 1.35
CA GLN A 110 -31.67 -4.52 1.89
C GLN A 110 -32.59 -4.21 3.09
N GLY A 111 -32.12 -3.39 4.03
CA GLY A 111 -32.96 -2.98 5.17
C GLY A 111 -34.20 -2.19 4.77
N TRP A 112 -34.14 -1.47 3.64
CA TRP A 112 -35.30 -0.78 3.07
C TRP A 112 -36.34 -1.78 2.54
N LYS A 113 -35.92 -2.81 1.78
CA LYS A 113 -36.79 -3.91 1.33
C LYS A 113 -37.38 -4.69 2.51
N ASP A 114 -36.54 -5.04 3.50
CA ASP A 114 -36.97 -5.80 4.67
C ASP A 114 -38.03 -5.03 5.49
N HIS A 115 -37.89 -3.69 5.58
CA HIS A 115 -38.87 -2.85 6.25
C HIS A 115 -40.25 -2.87 5.57
N HIS A 116 -40.30 -2.92 4.23
CA HIS A 116 -41.55 -2.90 3.46
C HIS A 116 -42.27 -4.27 3.43
N THR A 117 -41.52 -5.33 3.71
CA THR A 117 -41.97 -6.73 3.65
C THR A 117 -42.05 -7.40 5.02
N LYS A 118 -41.90 -6.64 6.11
CA LYS A 118 -42.05 -7.14 7.47
C LYS A 118 -43.50 -7.56 7.76
N GLU A 119 -43.66 -8.50 8.68
CA GLU A 119 -44.97 -8.97 9.18
C GLU A 119 -45.75 -7.90 9.95
N PHE A 120 -45.02 -7.04 10.67
CA PHE A 120 -45.62 -6.05 11.54
C PHE A 120 -46.62 -5.17 10.78
N SER A 121 -47.79 -4.98 11.36
CA SER A 121 -48.93 -4.21 10.82
C SER A 121 -49.59 -4.72 9.54
N LYS A 122 -49.16 -5.84 8.93
CA LYS A 122 -49.83 -6.43 7.76
C LYS A 122 -51.22 -6.96 8.11
N VAL A 123 -52.17 -6.81 7.19
CA VAL A 123 -53.55 -7.32 7.35
C VAL A 123 -53.60 -8.84 7.17
N SER A 124 -52.82 -9.38 6.22
CA SER A 124 -52.73 -10.82 5.98
C SER A 124 -51.61 -11.44 6.80
N SER A 125 -51.92 -12.56 7.44
CA SER A 125 -50.96 -13.45 8.11
C SER A 125 -50.11 -14.27 7.13
N ASP A 126 -50.51 -14.32 5.85
CA ASP A 126 -49.82 -15.12 4.84
C ASP A 126 -48.71 -14.32 4.16
N LYS A 127 -47.49 -14.86 4.19
CA LYS A 127 -46.28 -14.22 3.60
C LYS A 127 -46.39 -13.92 2.12
N LYS A 128 -47.25 -14.64 1.39
CA LYS A 128 -47.48 -14.43 -0.04
C LYS A 128 -48.14 -13.08 -0.33
N ASP A 129 -48.91 -12.56 0.62
CA ASP A 129 -49.64 -11.29 0.48
C ASP A 129 -48.84 -10.08 0.99
N TRP A 130 -47.60 -10.30 1.46
CA TRP A 130 -46.74 -9.24 1.98
C TRP A 130 -46.05 -8.44 0.87
N ILE A 131 -46.13 -8.92 -0.37
CA ILE A 131 -45.63 -8.26 -1.58
C ILE A 131 -46.75 -8.31 -2.61
N LEU A 132 -47.29 -7.14 -2.96
CA LEU A 132 -48.33 -7.03 -3.99
C LEU A 132 -47.70 -7.00 -5.39
N PHE A 133 -46.52 -6.41 -5.51
CA PHE A 133 -45.77 -6.34 -6.76
C PHE A 133 -44.29 -6.07 -6.47
N GLU A 134 -43.39 -6.79 -7.15
CA GLU A 134 -41.95 -6.53 -7.11
C GLU A 134 -41.36 -6.81 -8.50
N GLU A 135 -40.64 -5.84 -9.07
CA GLU A 135 -39.95 -6.02 -10.36
C GLU A 135 -38.66 -5.20 -10.42
N GLY A 136 -37.69 -5.67 -11.20
CA GLY A 136 -36.35 -5.07 -11.35
C GLY A 136 -35.29 -5.62 -10.39
N GLU A 137 -34.12 -4.98 -10.37
CA GLU A 137 -32.97 -5.42 -9.55
C GLU A 137 -32.65 -4.41 -8.45
N LEU A 138 -32.82 -4.82 -7.18
CA LEU A 138 -32.41 -4.03 -6.04
C LEU A 138 -30.89 -3.82 -6.08
N PRO A 139 -30.38 -2.57 -6.08
CA PRO A 139 -28.95 -2.32 -6.09
C PRO A 139 -28.26 -2.98 -4.88
N LYS A 140 -27.09 -3.59 -5.14
CA LYS A 140 -26.23 -4.07 -4.06
C LYS A 140 -25.78 -2.89 -3.22
N ASP A 141 -25.85 -3.04 -1.90
CA ASP A 141 -25.34 -2.05 -0.95
C ASP A 141 -23.84 -1.78 -1.19
N GLN A 142 -23.52 -0.64 -1.80
CA GLN A 142 -22.15 -0.18 -2.04
C GLN A 142 -21.95 1.20 -1.39
N GLY A 143 -21.32 1.21 -0.21
CA GLY A 143 -20.91 2.44 0.49
C GLY A 143 -21.88 2.91 1.58
N GLN A 144 -21.29 3.58 2.60
CA GLN A 144 -21.83 4.16 3.84
C GLN A 144 -23.01 3.43 4.50
N GLY A 145 -22.70 2.61 5.51
CA GLY A 145 -23.66 1.89 6.35
C GLY A 145 -23.31 0.41 6.52
N ILE A 146 -22.66 -0.18 5.51
CA ILE A 146 -22.05 -1.50 5.60
C ILE A 146 -20.57 -1.33 5.95
N LYS A 147 -20.14 -1.86 7.11
CA LYS A 147 -18.72 -2.12 7.36
C LYS A 147 -18.21 -2.92 6.17
N ARG A 148 -17.39 -2.30 5.30
CA ARG A 148 -16.70 -2.98 4.20
C ARG A 148 -16.08 -4.26 4.77
N LYS A 149 -16.68 -5.42 4.49
CA LYS A 149 -15.93 -6.66 4.41
C LYS A 149 -15.17 -6.59 3.09
N GLY A 150 -14.17 -5.70 3.06
CA GLY A 150 -13.03 -5.98 2.20
C GLY A 150 -12.45 -7.32 2.62
N PRO A 151 -11.68 -8.01 1.76
CA PRO A 151 -10.91 -9.17 2.15
C PRO A 151 -9.85 -8.69 3.15
N VAL A 152 -10.22 -8.60 4.42
CA VAL A 152 -9.33 -8.18 5.49
C VAL A 152 -9.37 -9.28 6.51
N LEU A 153 -8.35 -10.11 6.43
CA LEU A 153 -7.96 -11.14 7.38
C LEU A 153 -7.75 -10.50 8.75
N ARG A 154 -8.82 -10.15 9.48
CA ARG A 154 -8.69 -9.81 10.90
C ARG A 154 -8.52 -11.10 11.67
N SER A 155 -7.41 -11.23 12.39
CA SER A 155 -7.22 -12.32 13.35
C SER A 155 -8.30 -12.27 14.44
N GLU A 156 -8.54 -13.39 15.11
CA GLU A 156 -9.51 -13.48 16.21
C GLU A 156 -9.13 -12.59 17.41
N SER A 157 -7.83 -12.38 17.64
CA SER A 157 -7.30 -11.44 18.64
C SER A 157 -7.64 -9.98 18.29
N GLU A 158 -7.44 -9.58 17.04
CA GLU A 158 -7.69 -8.21 16.55
C GLU A 158 -9.18 -7.82 16.58
N LYS A 159 -10.10 -8.80 16.57
CA LYS A 159 -11.55 -8.54 16.71
C LYS A 159 -11.99 -8.28 18.16
N LYS A 160 -11.25 -8.81 19.14
CA LYS A 160 -11.63 -8.77 20.57
C LYS A 160 -11.12 -7.52 21.29
N MET A 161 -10.06 -6.90 20.79
CA MET A 161 -9.42 -5.73 21.41
C MET A 161 -9.84 -4.41 20.74
N LYS A 162 -9.78 -3.32 21.50
CA LYS A 162 -9.93 -1.97 20.94
C LYS A 162 -8.68 -1.61 20.12
N THR A 163 -8.86 -0.80 19.08
CA THR A 163 -7.75 -0.39 18.20
C THR A 163 -6.59 0.26 18.97
N ASP A 164 -6.89 1.06 19.99
CA ASP A 164 -5.87 1.74 20.80
C ASP A 164 -5.01 0.75 21.61
N GLU A 165 -5.64 -0.30 22.17
CA GLU A 165 -4.94 -1.37 22.90
C GLU A 165 -4.05 -2.18 21.97
N VAL A 166 -4.54 -2.48 20.76
CA VAL A 166 -3.75 -3.17 19.72
C VAL A 166 -2.54 -2.33 19.31
N ILE A 167 -2.69 -1.00 19.17
CA ILE A 167 -1.57 -0.11 18.82
C ILE A 167 -0.51 -0.08 19.94
N ILE A 168 -0.92 -0.04 21.20
CA ILE A 168 0.01 -0.08 22.35
C ILE A 168 0.75 -1.41 22.40
N ASP A 169 0.04 -2.53 22.21
CA ASP A 169 0.64 -3.86 22.24
C ASP A 169 1.59 -4.11 21.06
N MET A 170 1.17 -3.74 19.84
CA MET A 170 2.04 -3.76 18.65
C MET A 170 3.32 -2.95 18.87
N ARG A 171 3.22 -1.77 19.51
CA ARG A 171 4.39 -0.96 19.84
C ARG A 171 5.35 -1.69 20.78
N ARG A 172 4.84 -2.35 21.82
CA ARG A 172 5.67 -3.16 22.73
C ARG A 172 6.36 -4.30 21.99
N MET A 173 5.62 -5.06 21.17
CA MET A 173 6.17 -6.16 20.37
C MET A 173 7.27 -5.67 19.41
N ILE A 174 7.08 -4.52 18.76
CA ILE A 174 8.08 -3.92 17.87
C ILE A 174 9.30 -3.39 18.64
N GLU A 175 9.11 -2.82 19.84
CA GLU A 175 10.21 -2.41 20.73
C GLU A 175 11.07 -3.63 21.15
N GLU A 176 10.44 -4.79 21.39
CA GLU A 176 11.08 -6.08 21.68
C GLU A 176 11.71 -6.77 20.44
N GLY A 177 11.54 -6.22 19.23
CA GLY A 177 12.07 -6.81 17.99
C GLY A 177 11.21 -7.92 17.37
N LYS A 178 9.98 -8.12 17.84
CA LYS A 178 9.02 -9.15 17.38
C LYS A 178 8.04 -8.58 16.36
N ALA A 179 8.59 -7.94 15.32
CA ALA A 179 7.77 -7.28 14.30
C ALA A 179 6.91 -8.27 13.49
N ASP A 180 7.46 -9.45 13.18
CA ASP A 180 6.74 -10.49 12.44
C ASP A 180 5.59 -11.10 13.26
N GLU A 181 5.82 -11.36 14.56
CA GLU A 181 4.78 -11.82 15.48
C GLU A 181 3.66 -10.78 15.64
N ALA A 182 4.00 -9.48 15.63
CA ALA A 182 3.02 -8.41 15.65
C ALA A 182 2.18 -8.38 14.37
N PHE A 183 2.77 -8.69 13.21
CA PHE A 183 2.05 -8.81 11.94
C PHE A 183 1.12 -10.03 11.94
N GLU A 184 1.57 -11.19 12.42
CA GLU A 184 0.72 -12.39 12.52
C GLU A 184 -0.45 -12.19 13.48
N THR A 185 -0.19 -11.51 14.61
CA THR A 185 -1.20 -11.28 15.65
C THR A 185 -2.20 -10.20 15.24
N TYR A 186 -1.76 -9.14 14.56
CA TYR A 186 -2.57 -7.96 14.21
C TYR A 186 -2.40 -7.52 12.75
N PRO A 187 -2.66 -8.39 11.76
CA PRO A 187 -2.24 -8.16 10.37
C PRO A 187 -2.81 -6.88 9.75
N ARG A 188 -4.08 -6.54 10.02
CA ARG A 188 -4.68 -5.33 9.46
C ARG A 188 -4.14 -4.07 10.13
N ASN A 189 -4.13 -4.02 11.46
CA ASN A 189 -3.63 -2.87 12.19
C ASN A 189 -2.12 -2.68 11.97
N TYR A 190 -1.36 -3.76 11.78
CA TYR A 190 0.05 -3.69 11.41
C TYR A 190 0.24 -3.12 10.00
N MET A 191 -0.59 -3.49 9.02
CA MET A 191 -0.53 -2.85 7.68
C MET A 191 -0.82 -1.34 7.70
N ILE A 192 -1.67 -0.88 8.62
CA ILE A 192 -2.07 0.53 8.71
C ILE A 192 -1.08 1.34 9.56
N TYR A 193 -0.63 0.78 10.69
CA TYR A 193 0.11 1.50 11.72
C TYR A 193 1.51 0.95 11.98
N GLY A 194 1.80 -0.31 11.61
CA GLY A 194 3.04 -1.02 11.93
C GLY A 194 4.28 -0.27 11.47
N GLU A 195 4.33 0.20 10.21
CA GLU A 195 5.46 0.97 9.69
C GLU A 195 5.66 2.31 10.43
N ARG A 196 4.55 2.99 10.77
CA ARG A 196 4.60 4.25 11.54
C ARG A 196 5.14 4.04 12.94
N ILE A 197 4.71 2.95 13.60
CA ILE A 197 5.18 2.55 14.93
C ILE A 197 6.66 2.13 14.86
N LYS A 198 7.04 1.30 13.88
CA LYS A 198 8.42 0.84 13.65
C LYS A 198 9.39 2.01 13.46
N SER A 199 9.01 3.03 12.70
CA SER A 199 9.81 4.25 12.54
C SER A 199 9.98 5.02 13.85
N MET A 200 8.91 5.18 14.63
CA MET A 200 8.97 5.86 15.94
C MET A 200 9.90 5.13 16.93
N VAL A 201 9.93 3.81 16.88
CA VAL A 201 10.80 2.96 17.71
C VAL A 201 12.25 2.97 17.21
N HIS A 202 12.48 2.85 15.89
CA HIS A 202 13.83 2.87 15.30
C HIS A 202 14.56 4.19 15.55
N GLN A 203 13.85 5.32 15.56
CA GLN A 203 14.43 6.61 15.95
C GLN A 203 15.06 6.61 17.37
N LYS A 204 14.68 5.66 18.24
CA LYS A 204 15.22 5.52 19.61
C LYS A 204 16.33 4.49 19.76
N LYS A 205 16.50 3.53 18.84
CA LYS A 205 17.55 2.49 18.94
C LYS A 205 18.92 3.10 18.62
N LYS A 206 19.73 3.27 19.67
CA LYS A 206 20.97 4.04 19.71
C LYS A 206 22.27 3.26 19.45
N ALA A 207 22.26 2.09 18.81
CA ALA A 207 23.45 1.22 18.77
C ALA A 207 23.91 0.88 17.35
N PHE A 208 24.55 1.83 16.66
CA PHE A 208 25.36 1.54 15.45
C PHE A 208 26.79 1.09 15.78
N PHE A 209 27.10 0.84 17.06
CA PHE A 209 28.41 0.36 17.49
C PHE A 209 28.59 -1.11 17.09
N GLY A 210 29.57 -1.37 16.21
CA GLY A 210 30.05 -2.72 15.87
C GLY A 210 29.49 -3.37 14.60
N LYS A 211 28.41 -2.84 14.00
CA LYS A 211 27.70 -3.52 12.88
C LYS A 211 28.35 -3.34 11.49
N HIS A 212 29.22 -2.34 11.31
CA HIS A 212 29.89 -2.05 10.03
C HIS A 212 31.34 -1.59 10.28
N THR A 213 32.28 -2.56 10.34
CA THR A 213 33.71 -2.31 10.60
C THR A 213 34.56 -2.31 9.33
N ASP A 214 33.97 -2.63 8.19
CA ASP A 214 34.65 -2.66 6.90
C ASP A 214 34.86 -1.23 6.37
N PRO A 215 36.04 -0.91 5.81
CA PRO A 215 36.27 0.40 5.21
C PRO A 215 35.37 0.62 4.00
N HIS A 216 34.96 1.87 3.76
CA HIS A 216 34.33 2.20 2.48
C HIS A 216 35.36 2.05 1.35
N LEU A 217 35.02 1.34 0.29
CA LEU A 217 35.93 1.05 -0.82
C LEU A 217 35.54 1.86 -2.05
N TYR A 218 36.54 2.45 -2.71
CA TYR A 218 36.39 3.04 -4.03
C TYR A 218 37.31 2.34 -5.02
N LEU A 219 36.74 1.47 -5.84
CA LEU A 219 37.48 0.64 -6.79
C LEU A 219 37.35 1.21 -8.20
N HIS A 220 38.47 1.65 -8.78
CA HIS A 220 38.48 2.21 -10.12
C HIS A 220 39.35 1.42 -11.12
N GLY A 221 39.07 1.58 -12.41
CA GLY A 221 39.81 0.93 -13.50
C GLY A 221 38.97 0.78 -14.75
N PHE A 222 39.57 0.31 -15.85
CA PHE A 222 38.86 0.18 -17.13
C PHE A 222 37.69 -0.82 -17.08
N PRO A 223 36.72 -0.71 -18.00
CA PRO A 223 35.70 -1.75 -18.20
C PRO A 223 36.33 -3.13 -18.45
N GLY A 224 35.67 -4.20 -17.98
CA GLY A 224 36.13 -5.58 -18.21
C GLY A 224 37.28 -6.07 -17.31
N THR A 225 37.80 -5.22 -16.42
CA THR A 225 38.84 -5.54 -15.41
C THR A 225 38.28 -6.26 -14.18
N GLY A 226 36.97 -6.51 -14.11
CA GLY A 226 36.32 -7.30 -13.06
C GLY A 226 36.12 -6.57 -11.74
N LYS A 227 35.93 -5.24 -11.75
CA LYS A 227 35.67 -4.45 -10.55
C LYS A 227 34.44 -4.94 -9.78
N THR A 228 33.29 -4.98 -10.47
CA THR A 228 32.01 -5.39 -9.89
C THR A 228 32.03 -6.84 -9.47
N SER A 229 32.54 -7.74 -10.32
CA SER A 229 32.62 -9.17 -10.01
C SER A 229 33.54 -9.47 -8.82
N LEU A 230 34.60 -8.69 -8.62
CA LEU A 230 35.52 -8.87 -7.49
C LEU A 230 34.83 -8.50 -6.18
N LEU A 231 34.16 -7.35 -6.16
CA LEU A 231 33.41 -6.93 -4.98
C LEU A 231 32.18 -7.83 -4.75
N GLN A 232 31.57 -8.37 -5.80
CA GLN A 232 30.48 -9.35 -5.65
C GLN A 232 30.97 -10.66 -5.04
N PHE A 233 32.14 -11.14 -5.46
CA PHE A 233 32.77 -12.30 -4.85
C PHE A 233 33.08 -12.05 -3.36
N ILE A 234 33.68 -10.91 -3.03
CA ILE A 234 34.12 -10.62 -1.67
C ILE A 234 32.94 -10.23 -0.76
N TYR A 235 31.97 -9.47 -1.23
CA TYR A 235 30.94 -8.79 -0.42
C TYR A 235 29.50 -9.19 -0.76
N GLY A 236 29.26 -10.36 -1.37
CA GLY A 236 28.00 -10.77 -2.03
C GLY A 236 26.65 -10.43 -1.40
N ASN A 237 26.55 -10.28 -0.07
CA ASN A 237 25.34 -9.80 0.62
C ASN A 237 25.25 -8.26 0.64
N TYR A 238 25.39 -7.62 -0.52
CA TYR A 238 25.28 -6.17 -0.67
C TYR A 238 23.96 -5.75 -1.30
N TYR A 239 23.47 -4.57 -0.95
CA TYR A 239 22.37 -3.92 -1.62
C TYR A 239 22.88 -3.13 -2.83
N LYS A 240 22.36 -3.40 -4.02
CA LYS A 240 22.68 -2.63 -5.24
C LYS A 240 21.82 -1.37 -5.30
N LYS A 241 22.41 -0.21 -5.01
CA LYS A 241 21.68 1.07 -5.05
C LYS A 241 21.43 1.50 -6.50
N ASN A 242 20.18 1.77 -6.85
CA ASN A 242 19.87 2.45 -8.10
C ASN A 242 20.38 3.90 -8.05
N LEU A 243 21.32 4.26 -8.91
CA LEU A 243 21.94 5.59 -8.97
C LEU A 243 21.09 6.64 -9.70
N GLU A 244 19.95 6.24 -10.28
CA GLU A 244 19.06 7.17 -10.96
C GLU A 244 18.20 8.01 -10.01
N ASN A 245 18.04 7.55 -8.77
CA ASN A 245 17.18 8.19 -7.77
C ASN A 245 17.81 8.16 -6.38
N ARG A 246 17.20 8.88 -5.42
CA ARG A 246 17.66 8.94 -4.02
C ARG A 246 17.00 7.90 -3.10
N PHE A 247 16.03 7.13 -3.59
CA PHE A 247 15.27 6.16 -2.80
C PHE A 247 16.03 4.85 -2.59
N TRP A 248 15.77 4.20 -1.46
CA TRP A 248 16.44 2.98 -1.01
C TRP A 248 15.49 1.77 -1.04
N ASP A 249 14.66 1.70 -2.07
CA ASP A 249 13.66 0.66 -2.23
C ASP A 249 14.29 -0.74 -2.15
N LEU A 250 13.67 -1.65 -1.41
CA LEU A 250 14.17 -3.01 -1.15
C LEU A 250 15.44 -3.11 -0.30
N TYR A 251 16.02 -1.99 0.17
CA TYR A 251 17.09 -2.07 1.17
C TYR A 251 16.55 -2.65 2.48
N ASP A 252 17.37 -3.49 3.10
CA ASP A 252 17.05 -4.18 4.34
C ASP A 252 18.34 -4.32 5.16
N GLU A 253 18.37 -3.74 6.35
CA GLU A 253 19.55 -3.72 7.22
C GLU A 253 19.79 -5.05 7.96
N GLU A 254 18.84 -5.98 7.91
CA GLU A 254 19.00 -7.34 8.45
C GLU A 254 19.66 -8.28 7.43
N VAL A 255 19.43 -8.03 6.13
CA VAL A 255 19.96 -8.84 5.04
C VAL A 255 21.24 -8.24 4.45
N HIS A 256 21.24 -6.93 4.22
CA HIS A 256 22.31 -6.27 3.48
C HIS A 256 23.37 -5.74 4.44
N THR A 257 24.60 -6.21 4.23
CA THR A 257 25.76 -5.82 5.04
C THR A 257 26.51 -4.62 4.45
N HIS A 258 26.45 -4.47 3.13
CA HIS A 258 27.15 -3.48 2.33
C HIS A 258 26.20 -2.83 1.33
N VAL A 259 26.57 -1.67 0.80
CA VAL A 259 25.83 -0.96 -0.26
C VAL A 259 26.75 -0.73 -1.43
N MET A 260 26.35 -1.18 -2.61
CA MET A 260 27.10 -1.02 -3.85
C MET A 260 26.56 0.16 -4.67
N LEU A 261 27.44 1.11 -4.97
CA LEU A 261 27.27 2.13 -6.02
C LEU A 261 28.02 1.65 -7.26
N GLU A 262 27.31 0.93 -8.12
CA GLU A 262 27.89 0.32 -9.31
C GLU A 262 28.00 1.32 -10.45
N ASP A 263 29.15 1.36 -11.13
CA ASP A 263 29.43 2.25 -12.26
C ASP A 263 29.13 3.74 -11.98
N LEU A 264 29.65 4.25 -10.86
CA LEU A 264 29.56 5.67 -10.51
C LEU A 264 30.38 6.51 -11.50
N ASP A 265 29.75 7.51 -12.12
CA ASP A 265 30.38 8.48 -13.02
C ASP A 265 29.98 9.92 -12.67
N SER A 266 30.53 10.90 -13.41
CA SER A 266 30.27 12.32 -13.15
C SER A 266 28.79 12.69 -13.39
N LEU A 267 28.12 12.05 -14.35
CA LEU A 267 26.69 12.30 -14.63
C LEU A 267 25.80 11.87 -13.47
N VAL A 268 26.10 10.73 -12.84
CA VAL A 268 25.43 10.31 -11.61
C VAL A 268 25.71 11.30 -10.49
N LEU A 269 26.96 11.76 -10.37
CA LEU A 269 27.36 12.65 -9.30
C LEU A 269 26.69 14.02 -9.39
N ASP A 270 26.56 14.58 -10.60
CA ASP A 270 25.84 15.83 -10.84
C ASP A 270 24.35 15.68 -10.48
N ARG A 271 23.74 14.52 -10.76
CA ARG A 271 22.33 14.25 -10.43
C ARG A 271 22.08 14.06 -8.94
N LEU A 272 22.84 13.19 -8.29
CA LEU A 272 22.64 12.87 -6.87
C LEU A 272 23.22 13.95 -5.96
N GLY A 273 24.23 14.67 -6.45
CA GLY A 273 25.00 15.66 -5.74
C GLY A 273 26.10 15.02 -4.88
N VAL A 274 27.26 15.69 -4.80
CA VAL A 274 28.38 15.21 -3.97
C VAL A 274 28.01 15.06 -2.49
N GLN A 275 27.07 15.88 -2.01
CA GLN A 275 26.60 15.81 -0.64
C GLN A 275 25.93 14.47 -0.32
N PHE A 276 25.25 13.85 -1.30
CA PHE A 276 24.66 12.52 -1.13
C PHE A 276 25.73 11.50 -0.73
N ILE A 277 26.85 11.45 -1.47
CA ILE A 277 27.97 10.54 -1.16
C ILE A 277 28.57 10.84 0.21
N LYS A 278 28.74 12.12 0.56
CA LYS A 278 29.28 12.51 1.86
C LYS A 278 28.39 12.05 3.02
N THR A 279 27.06 12.10 2.85
CA THR A 279 26.05 11.74 3.85
C THR A 279 25.96 10.24 4.06
N ILE A 280 25.98 9.42 3.00
CA ILE A 280 25.88 7.95 3.14
C ILE A 280 27.12 7.32 3.77
N CYS A 281 28.25 8.04 3.76
CA CYS A 281 29.50 7.65 4.41
C CYS A 281 29.65 8.25 5.82
N ASP A 282 28.58 8.78 6.42
CA ASP A 282 28.65 9.34 7.76
C ASP A 282 28.65 8.24 8.84
N GLU A 283 29.53 8.36 9.83
CA GLU A 283 29.72 7.35 10.87
C GLU A 283 28.54 7.31 11.86
N ALA A 284 27.83 8.44 12.00
CA ALA A 284 26.63 8.54 12.82
C ALA A 284 25.39 7.85 12.20
N GLY A 285 25.52 7.34 10.97
CA GLY A 285 24.41 6.83 10.18
C GLY A 285 23.69 7.93 9.39
N PHE A 286 22.82 7.52 8.48
CA PHE A 286 22.09 8.40 7.58
C PHE A 286 20.63 7.96 7.43
N ALA A 287 19.76 8.93 7.17
CA ALA A 287 18.36 8.63 6.91
C ALA A 287 18.20 8.10 5.48
N ILE A 288 17.51 6.98 5.34
CA ILE A 288 17.06 6.42 4.07
C ILE A 288 15.58 6.68 3.88
N ASP A 289 15.22 6.95 2.63
CA ASP A 289 13.84 7.07 2.18
C ASP A 289 13.48 5.84 1.36
N GLN A 290 12.45 5.12 1.78
CA GLN A 290 11.93 3.94 1.11
C GLN A 290 10.47 4.18 0.76
N LYS A 291 10.08 3.84 -0.46
CA LYS A 291 8.70 4.05 -0.89
C LYS A 291 7.74 3.32 0.04
N TYR A 292 6.69 4.03 0.46
CA TYR A 292 5.65 3.53 1.37
C TYR A 292 6.12 3.22 2.80
N LYS A 293 7.35 3.58 3.17
CA LYS A 293 7.85 3.49 4.54
C LYS A 293 8.24 4.87 5.04
N ALA A 294 8.19 5.05 6.35
CA ALA A 294 8.71 6.27 6.95
C ALA A 294 10.25 6.26 6.91
N PRO A 295 10.92 7.42 6.88
CA PRO A 295 12.37 7.49 6.89
C PRO A 295 12.98 6.69 8.04
N GLN A 296 14.00 5.89 7.72
CA GLN A 296 14.69 5.03 8.69
C GLN A 296 16.15 5.47 8.79
N LEU A 297 16.72 5.45 9.99
CA LEU A 297 18.14 5.71 10.19
C LEU A 297 18.88 4.39 10.03
N THR A 298 19.87 4.34 9.12
CA THR A 298 20.69 3.16 8.89
C THR A 298 22.17 3.55 8.89
N ARG A 299 23.03 2.53 9.03
CA ARG A 299 24.45 2.62 8.70
C ARG A 299 24.77 1.50 7.71
N ALA A 300 25.72 1.71 6.81
CA ALA A 300 26.18 0.68 5.89
C ALA A 300 27.62 0.96 5.44
N THR A 301 28.36 -0.10 5.07
CA THR A 301 29.63 0.06 4.38
C THR A 301 29.39 0.29 2.90
N ILE A 302 29.83 1.44 2.38
CA ILE A 302 29.69 1.84 0.98
C ILE A 302 30.82 1.27 0.13
N LEU A 303 30.45 0.60 -0.96
CA LEU A 303 31.33 0.06 -1.99
C LEU A 303 31.05 0.81 -3.29
N VAL A 304 32.09 1.33 -3.93
CA VAL A 304 31.97 2.06 -5.19
C VAL A 304 32.78 1.36 -6.27
N THR A 305 32.20 1.21 -7.45
CA THR A 305 32.94 0.88 -8.67
C THR A 305 32.83 2.03 -9.64
N SER A 306 33.94 2.40 -10.27
CA SER A 306 33.96 3.47 -11.28
C SER A 306 35.01 3.21 -12.36
N ASN A 307 34.84 3.84 -13.52
CA ASN A 307 35.90 3.92 -14.52
C ASN A 307 36.89 5.07 -14.24
N GLN A 308 36.52 6.01 -13.37
CA GLN A 308 37.28 7.20 -13.01
C GLN A 308 37.74 7.10 -11.56
N ASP A 309 38.92 7.63 -11.25
CA ASP A 309 39.28 7.88 -9.85
C ASP A 309 38.51 9.10 -9.28
N ILE A 310 38.62 9.34 -7.96
CA ILE A 310 37.88 10.44 -7.31
C ILE A 310 38.29 11.80 -7.88
N ASP A 311 39.54 11.99 -8.28
CA ASP A 311 40.00 13.27 -8.81
C ASP A 311 39.39 13.54 -10.19
N GLN A 312 39.46 12.55 -11.07
CA GLN A 312 38.83 12.57 -12.40
C GLN A 312 37.32 12.78 -12.29
N LEU A 313 36.67 12.01 -11.42
CA LEU A 313 35.23 12.10 -11.18
C LEU A 313 34.82 13.52 -10.82
N ILE A 314 35.49 14.13 -9.84
CA ILE A 314 35.16 15.47 -9.34
C ILE A 314 35.54 16.57 -10.34
N ASN A 315 36.67 16.43 -11.05
CA ASN A 315 37.08 17.39 -12.06
C ASN A 315 36.14 17.46 -13.26
N CYS A 316 35.38 16.38 -13.52
CA CYS A 316 34.39 16.31 -14.59
C CYS A 316 32.97 16.74 -14.16
N CYS A 317 32.78 17.23 -12.93
CA CYS A 317 31.48 17.68 -12.44
C CYS A 317 31.40 19.21 -12.47
N ASP A 318 30.43 19.75 -13.19
CA ASP A 318 30.32 21.20 -13.44
C ASP A 318 29.84 21.99 -12.21
N GLU A 319 29.01 21.37 -11.35
CA GLU A 319 28.36 22.07 -10.23
C GLU A 319 29.19 22.09 -8.94
N VAL A 320 30.37 21.44 -8.92
CA VAL A 320 31.14 21.27 -7.69
C VAL A 320 31.96 22.51 -7.35
N LYS A 321 31.50 23.24 -6.33
CA LYS A 321 32.28 24.31 -5.69
C LYS A 321 33.34 23.72 -4.73
N LEU A 322 34.42 24.48 -4.53
CA LEU A 322 35.51 24.12 -3.61
C LEU A 322 36.09 22.73 -3.91
N ILE A 323 36.47 22.52 -5.18
CA ILE A 323 36.93 21.25 -5.76
C ILE A 323 37.92 20.51 -4.85
N GLU A 324 39.00 21.18 -4.43
CA GLU A 324 40.05 20.55 -3.62
C GLU A 324 39.57 20.10 -2.23
N SER A 325 38.75 20.92 -1.57
CA SER A 325 38.13 20.55 -0.28
C SER A 325 37.19 19.35 -0.45
N THR A 326 36.45 19.31 -1.55
CA THR A 326 35.55 18.19 -1.87
C THR A 326 36.31 16.90 -2.16
N LYS A 327 37.39 16.96 -2.94
CA LYS A 327 38.28 15.81 -3.17
C LYS A 327 38.86 15.29 -1.86
N ALA A 328 39.40 16.16 -1.01
CA ALA A 328 39.93 15.79 0.30
C ALA A 328 38.86 15.13 1.19
N ALA A 329 37.63 15.65 1.17
CA ALA A 329 36.52 15.10 1.95
C ALA A 329 36.10 13.68 1.48
N LEU A 330 36.16 13.39 0.18
CA LEU A 330 35.86 12.06 -0.33
C LEU A 330 37.02 11.08 -0.12
N LYS A 331 38.26 11.52 -0.39
CA LYS A 331 39.47 10.71 -0.18
C LYS A 331 39.66 10.25 1.27
N ARG A 332 39.25 11.06 2.26
CA ARG A 332 39.28 10.63 3.66
C ARG A 332 38.19 9.62 4.04
N ARG A 333 37.14 9.47 3.22
CA ARG A 333 36.02 8.54 3.47
C ARG A 333 36.22 7.19 2.81
N PHE A 334 36.90 7.16 1.67
CA PHE A 334 37.08 5.95 0.87
C PHE A 334 38.52 5.50 0.87
N TYR A 335 38.73 4.20 1.05
CA TYR A 335 39.95 3.55 0.63
C TYR A 335 39.92 3.36 -0.89
N GLN A 336 40.57 4.28 -1.60
CA GLN A 336 40.62 4.28 -3.06
C GLN A 336 41.74 3.38 -3.56
N LEU A 337 41.40 2.42 -4.44
CA LEU A 337 42.36 1.52 -5.07
C LEU A 337 42.04 1.37 -6.56
N ARG A 338 43.10 1.18 -7.36
CA ARG A 338 42.93 0.64 -8.71
C ARG A 338 42.67 -0.86 -8.63
N VAL A 339 41.80 -1.38 -9.48
CA VAL A 339 41.37 -2.80 -9.44
C VAL A 339 42.49 -3.82 -9.48
N ASP A 340 43.53 -3.58 -10.26
CA ASP A 340 44.72 -4.40 -10.35
C ASP A 340 45.59 -4.34 -9.08
N GLN A 341 45.59 -3.21 -8.35
CA GLN A 341 46.26 -3.12 -7.06
C GLN A 341 45.54 -3.99 -6.02
N LEU A 342 44.20 -3.95 -6.01
CA LEU A 342 43.41 -4.80 -5.14
C LEU A 342 43.58 -6.28 -5.50
N GLN A 343 43.54 -6.63 -6.78
CA GLN A 343 43.81 -8.00 -7.27
C GLN A 343 45.18 -8.51 -6.81
N ARG A 344 46.23 -7.69 -6.94
CA ARG A 344 47.58 -8.02 -6.45
C ARG A 344 47.63 -8.19 -4.92
N LEU A 345 46.99 -7.28 -4.18
CA LEU A 345 46.91 -7.37 -2.71
C LEU A 345 46.27 -8.69 -2.26
N LEU A 346 45.26 -9.15 -2.99
CA LEU A 346 44.51 -10.36 -2.67
C LEU A 346 45.12 -11.64 -3.27
N GLY A 347 46.13 -11.54 -4.14
CA GLY A 347 46.67 -12.69 -4.88
C GLY A 347 45.65 -13.29 -5.85
N LEU A 348 44.73 -12.47 -6.38
CA LEU A 348 43.65 -12.92 -7.26
C LEU A 348 43.83 -12.35 -8.66
N LYS A 349 43.76 -13.21 -9.69
CA LYS A 349 43.76 -12.78 -11.09
C LYS A 349 42.50 -13.25 -11.79
N LEU A 350 41.95 -12.42 -12.66
CA LEU A 350 40.87 -12.84 -13.55
C LEU A 350 41.35 -13.95 -14.49
N ILE A 351 40.51 -14.97 -14.68
CA ILE A 351 40.77 -16.01 -15.67
C ILE A 351 40.72 -15.43 -17.11
N PRO A 352 41.34 -16.11 -18.09
CA PRO A 352 41.35 -15.67 -19.48
C PRO A 352 39.95 -15.37 -20.05
N ALA A 353 39.91 -14.45 -21.04
CA ALA A 353 38.65 -14.03 -21.64
C ALA A 353 37.86 -15.18 -22.31
N TYR A 354 38.56 -16.20 -22.83
CA TYR A 354 37.95 -17.40 -23.38
C TYR A 354 37.15 -18.17 -22.31
N ASP A 355 37.77 -18.46 -21.17
CA ASP A 355 37.15 -19.21 -20.09
C ASP A 355 35.97 -18.44 -19.47
N ARG A 356 36.08 -17.12 -19.32
CA ARG A 356 34.95 -16.27 -18.87
C ARG A 356 33.76 -16.36 -19.82
N LYS A 357 33.99 -16.37 -21.14
CA LYS A 357 32.93 -16.53 -22.13
C LYS A 357 32.29 -17.92 -22.06
N MET A 358 33.08 -18.96 -21.81
CA MET A 358 32.59 -20.32 -21.61
C MET A 358 31.74 -20.45 -20.36
N LEU A 359 32.18 -19.88 -19.22
CA LEU A 359 31.38 -19.82 -17.99
C LEU A 359 30.06 -19.07 -18.19
N LYS A 360 30.09 -17.93 -18.91
CA LYS A 360 28.88 -17.19 -19.26
C LYS A 360 27.91 -18.03 -20.11
N LYS A 361 28.44 -18.76 -21.10
CA LYS A 361 27.65 -19.67 -21.95
C LYS A 361 27.03 -20.83 -21.14
N ALA A 362 27.74 -21.30 -20.12
CA ALA A 362 27.27 -22.35 -19.20
C ALA A 362 26.28 -21.84 -18.14
N GLY A 363 25.95 -20.54 -18.10
CA GLY A 363 25.03 -19.97 -17.12
C GLY A 363 25.60 -19.90 -15.70
N ASN A 364 26.92 -19.73 -15.55
CA ASN A 364 27.53 -19.66 -14.22
C ASN A 364 27.16 -18.36 -13.49
N GLU A 365 26.54 -18.50 -12.32
CA GLU A 365 26.18 -17.38 -11.44
C GLU A 365 27.19 -17.13 -10.30
N ASP A 366 28.16 -18.03 -10.11
CA ASP A 366 29.15 -17.94 -9.04
C ASP A 366 30.33 -17.02 -9.44
N PRO A 367 30.48 -15.83 -8.82
CA PRO A 367 31.53 -14.89 -9.18
C PRO A 367 32.94 -15.38 -8.82
N SER A 368 33.06 -16.33 -7.88
CA SER A 368 34.35 -16.85 -7.42
C SER A 368 35.12 -17.56 -8.54
N LYS A 369 34.40 -18.25 -9.44
CA LYS A 369 34.97 -18.96 -10.60
C LYS A 369 35.56 -18.05 -11.67
N LEU A 370 35.33 -16.74 -11.59
CA LEU A 370 35.95 -15.78 -12.50
C LEU A 370 37.41 -15.49 -12.14
N TYR A 371 37.86 -15.96 -10.96
CA TYR A 371 39.18 -15.69 -10.42
C TYR A 371 39.97 -16.98 -10.20
N MET A 372 41.30 -16.85 -10.24
CA MET A 372 42.25 -17.87 -9.84
C MET A 372 43.26 -17.28 -8.86
N ASP A 373 43.79 -18.12 -7.98
CA ASP A 373 44.91 -17.77 -7.12
C ASP A 373 46.18 -17.59 -7.96
N TYR A 374 46.88 -16.48 -7.74
CA TYR A 374 47.93 -16.02 -8.65
C TYR A 374 49.09 -15.39 -7.89
N ASP A 375 50.30 -15.84 -8.19
CA ASP A 375 51.52 -15.22 -7.72
C ASP A 375 51.96 -14.13 -8.70
N TYR A 376 51.81 -12.88 -8.30
CA TYR A 376 52.20 -11.72 -9.10
C TYR A 376 53.72 -11.44 -9.09
N ILE A 377 54.48 -12.07 -8.19
CA ILE A 377 55.95 -11.97 -8.15
C ILE A 377 56.54 -12.94 -9.17
N GLN A 378 56.04 -14.18 -9.20
CA GLN A 378 56.48 -15.21 -10.16
C GLN A 378 55.74 -15.16 -11.50
N ASP A 379 54.69 -14.33 -11.58
CA ASP A 379 53.78 -14.19 -12.73
C ASP A 379 53.21 -15.55 -13.21
N CYS A 380 52.74 -16.36 -12.27
CA CYS A 380 52.17 -17.67 -12.57
C CYS A 380 50.94 -18.01 -11.70
N PRO A 381 50.01 -18.86 -12.19
CA PRO A 381 48.97 -19.44 -11.34
C PRO A 381 49.60 -20.35 -10.29
N THR A 382 49.16 -20.24 -9.04
CA THR A 382 49.70 -21.07 -7.94
C THR A 382 49.15 -22.49 -7.95
N GLY A 383 48.00 -22.72 -8.61
CA GLY A 383 47.26 -23.98 -8.57
C GLY A 383 46.53 -24.22 -7.24
N LEU A 384 46.59 -23.27 -6.30
CA LEU A 384 45.89 -23.35 -5.03
C LEU A 384 44.41 -22.99 -5.20
N PRO A 385 43.51 -23.57 -4.38
CA PRO A 385 42.13 -23.13 -4.34
C PRO A 385 42.05 -21.68 -3.83
N ILE A 386 41.14 -20.90 -4.42
CA ILE A 386 40.81 -19.56 -3.93
C ILE A 386 40.28 -19.66 -2.49
N LYS A 387 40.63 -18.65 -1.68
CA LYS A 387 40.24 -18.59 -0.26
C LYS A 387 38.81 -18.08 -0.11
N THR A 388 38.29 -18.12 1.11
CA THR A 388 36.92 -17.65 1.40
C THR A 388 36.82 -16.12 1.29
N PRO A 389 35.64 -15.58 1.00
CA PRO A 389 35.40 -14.13 1.01
C PRO A 389 35.85 -13.45 2.32
N GLU A 390 35.63 -14.10 3.46
CA GLU A 390 35.99 -13.58 4.79
C GLU A 390 37.50 -13.37 4.93
N TYR A 391 38.31 -14.29 4.41
CA TYR A 391 39.77 -14.13 4.40
C TYR A 391 40.17 -12.87 3.63
N TYR A 392 39.62 -12.68 2.43
CA TYR A 392 39.94 -11.51 1.60
C TYR A 392 39.45 -10.21 2.24
N ARG A 393 38.28 -10.20 2.90
CA ARG A 393 37.82 -9.05 3.69
C ARG A 393 38.80 -8.70 4.81
N GLN A 394 39.32 -9.70 5.51
CA GLN A 394 40.29 -9.47 6.58
C GLN A 394 41.59 -8.87 6.04
N VAL A 395 42.11 -9.38 4.93
CA VAL A 395 43.30 -8.80 4.27
C VAL A 395 43.10 -7.32 3.90
N ILE A 396 41.91 -6.97 3.38
CA ILE A 396 41.57 -5.57 3.05
C ILE A 396 41.54 -4.71 4.32
N LYS A 397 40.91 -5.20 5.40
CA LYS A 397 40.86 -4.49 6.68
C LYS A 397 42.25 -4.27 7.26
N ASP A 398 43.04 -5.33 7.36
CA ASP A 398 44.39 -5.27 7.91
C ASP A 398 45.25 -4.28 7.11
N LYS A 399 45.10 -4.26 5.78
CA LYS A 399 45.84 -3.32 4.94
C LYS A 399 45.37 -1.87 5.09
N TYR A 400 44.09 -1.64 5.33
CA TYR A 400 43.52 -0.31 5.53
C TYR A 400 43.88 0.29 6.89
N TYR A 401 43.93 -0.53 7.94
CA TYR A 401 44.23 -0.09 9.32
C TYR A 401 45.72 -0.16 9.70
N GLN A 402 46.58 -0.59 8.76
CA GLN A 402 48.04 -0.50 8.86
C GLN A 402 48.51 0.94 8.70
#